data_AF-A0A1C2E8J0-F1
#
_entry.id   AF-A0A1C2E8J0-F1
#
_cell.length_a   1.000
_cell.length_b   1.000
_cell.length_c   1.000
_cell.angle_alpha   90.00
_cell.angle_beta   90.00
_cell.angle_gamma   90.00
#
_symmetry.space_group_name_H-M   'P 1'
#
loop_
_entity.id
_entity.type
_entity.pdbx_description
1 polymer ?
#
loop_
_entity_poly.entity_id
_entity_poly.type
_entity_poly.pdbx_seq_one_letter_code
_entity_poly.pdbx_strand_id
1 'polypeptide(L)'
;MRLSELKNAGRTPALPMNIALEDAAGPAELQLLSLLRVLPGQRYVGAGIWRGRTVLAKLLVGPKAPRHFQRERDGVQALAKQGLPTPLLLADGLQEGEGGWLLFEFLDQAESLGDAWKSVEALPSLADEQQSVLGDALAVVGQMHAKGLWQEDLHLDNLLRQGSTLYVIDGAGIRVEEAGKPLSRQKVLENLGVFFAQLPKSLEPFTEELLVYYLLSNGEHGLPVEALQKQIDKVRSWRLRDYLIKIGRECSLFSVEDGPFALRAIRREEVASMLPVLEKADVLVEGGHLYKTGGAASVAKVDVAGRELVIKRYNIKNLAHWLKRFWRPSRAWHSWREGNRLRFLGIATPKPLALLEKRFVWLRREAFLVTEFLPGPDIIERFAPYVASGDAPEAELQALDLLFAQLIRERISHGDLKGHNVFWHNDRWSLIDLDAMCQHGSQTSFAAAFAKDRARFMRNWPADSALHQLLEQRIPTVSKAPD
;
A
#
# COMPACT_ATOMS: atom_id res chain seq x y z
N MET A 1 -32.13 -12.05 -11.57
CA MET A 1 -32.19 -10.80 -10.78
C MET A 1 -31.98 -9.61 -11.71
N ARG A 2 -32.49 -8.42 -11.37
CA ARG A 2 -32.23 -7.20 -12.14
C ARG A 2 -30.89 -6.58 -11.75
N LEU A 3 -30.30 -5.77 -12.62
CA LEU A 3 -29.01 -5.13 -12.33
C LEU A 3 -29.12 -4.14 -11.16
N SER A 4 -30.26 -3.46 -11.00
CA SER A 4 -30.54 -2.55 -9.88
C SER A 4 -30.45 -3.23 -8.50
N GLU A 5 -30.84 -4.50 -8.40
CA GLU A 5 -30.84 -5.28 -7.16
C GLU A 5 -29.41 -5.57 -6.67
N LEU A 6 -28.45 -5.65 -7.60
CA LEU A 6 -27.04 -5.88 -7.29
C LEU A 6 -26.43 -4.74 -6.46
N LYS A 7 -27.02 -3.55 -6.49
CA LYS A 7 -26.62 -2.42 -5.63
C LYS A 7 -26.60 -2.78 -4.14
N ASN A 8 -27.52 -3.64 -3.70
CA ASN A 8 -27.69 -4.01 -2.29
C ASN A 8 -26.99 -5.33 -1.91
N ALA A 9 -26.29 -5.97 -2.86
CA ALA A 9 -25.75 -7.31 -2.67
C ALA A 9 -24.48 -7.37 -1.79
N GLY A 10 -23.94 -6.21 -1.39
CA GLY A 10 -22.80 -6.14 -0.46
C GLY A 10 -21.47 -6.59 -1.07
N ARG A 11 -20.54 -7.05 -0.22
CA ARG A 11 -19.19 -7.48 -0.64
C ARG A 11 -19.11 -8.94 -1.06
N THR A 12 -19.99 -9.79 -0.53
CA THR A 12 -19.97 -11.24 -0.68
C THR A 12 -21.35 -11.75 -1.08
N PRO A 13 -21.87 -11.35 -2.25
CA PRO A 13 -23.12 -11.90 -2.75
C PRO A 13 -22.98 -13.40 -3.03
N ALA A 14 -24.07 -14.15 -2.93
CA ALA A 14 -24.09 -15.57 -3.25
C ALA A 14 -23.88 -15.80 -4.76
N LEU A 15 -23.09 -16.82 -5.12
CA LEU A 15 -22.77 -17.21 -6.49
C LEU A 15 -23.08 -18.71 -6.71
N PRO A 16 -23.40 -19.15 -7.94
CA PRO A 16 -23.58 -18.32 -9.14
C PRO A 16 -24.84 -17.45 -9.05
N MET A 17 -24.85 -16.32 -9.76
CA MET A 17 -26.03 -15.45 -9.84
C MET A 17 -26.41 -15.14 -11.28
N ASN A 18 -27.70 -15.15 -11.58
CA ASN A 18 -28.21 -14.84 -12.92
C ASN A 18 -28.72 -13.41 -12.98
N ILE A 19 -28.19 -12.63 -13.92
CA ILE A 19 -28.54 -11.23 -14.11
C ILE A 19 -29.13 -11.08 -15.51
N ALA A 20 -30.36 -10.57 -15.57
CA ALA A 20 -31.00 -10.27 -16.85
C ALA A 20 -30.35 -9.01 -17.44
N LEU A 21 -29.79 -9.13 -18.64
CA LEU A 21 -29.18 -8.04 -19.39
C LEU A 21 -29.77 -8.01 -20.81
N GLU A 22 -29.58 -6.90 -21.50
CA GLU A 22 -29.97 -6.76 -22.90
C GLU A 22 -28.74 -6.36 -23.73
N ASP A 23 -28.71 -6.69 -25.00
CA ASP A 23 -27.72 -6.14 -25.92
C ASP A 23 -28.39 -5.89 -27.27
N ALA A 24 -27.61 -5.50 -28.28
CA ALA A 24 -28.14 -5.26 -29.64
C ALA A 24 -28.84 -6.49 -30.25
N ALA A 25 -28.59 -7.69 -29.72
CA ALA A 25 -29.22 -8.94 -30.16
C ALA A 25 -30.34 -9.42 -29.22
N GLY A 26 -30.82 -8.57 -28.32
CA GLY A 26 -31.96 -8.83 -27.44
C GLY A 26 -31.61 -9.33 -26.03
N PRO A 27 -32.62 -9.60 -25.19
CA PRO A 27 -32.43 -9.96 -23.80
C PRO A 27 -31.81 -11.35 -23.63
N ALA A 28 -30.90 -11.50 -22.68
CA ALA A 28 -30.35 -12.78 -22.24
C ALA A 28 -29.91 -12.73 -20.77
N GLU A 29 -29.66 -13.91 -20.18
CA GLU A 29 -29.12 -14.00 -18.83
C GLU A 29 -27.59 -14.12 -18.84
N LEU A 30 -26.93 -13.27 -18.04
CA LEU A 30 -25.55 -13.47 -17.63
C LEU A 30 -25.55 -14.34 -16.37
N GLN A 31 -24.96 -15.52 -16.46
CA GLN A 31 -24.65 -16.32 -15.28
C GLN A 31 -23.28 -15.93 -14.75
N LEU A 32 -23.23 -15.14 -13.68
CA LEU A 32 -21.99 -14.74 -13.03
C LEU A 32 -21.51 -15.87 -12.10
N LEU A 33 -20.31 -16.39 -12.36
CA LEU A 33 -19.76 -17.58 -11.70
C LEU A 33 -18.78 -17.23 -10.58
N SER A 34 -17.99 -16.18 -10.76
CA SER A 34 -16.99 -15.73 -9.79
C SER A 34 -16.92 -14.20 -9.74
N LEU A 35 -16.40 -13.65 -8.64
CA LEU A 35 -16.14 -12.23 -8.48
C LEU A 35 -14.64 -12.00 -8.30
N LEU A 36 -14.08 -11.15 -9.15
CA LEU A 36 -12.68 -10.74 -9.12
C LEU A 36 -12.51 -9.42 -8.35
N ARG A 37 -13.48 -8.52 -8.42
CA ARG A 37 -13.46 -7.24 -7.70
C ARG A 37 -14.85 -6.77 -7.32
N VAL A 38 -15.03 -6.40 -6.06
CA VAL A 38 -16.30 -5.90 -5.53
C VAL A 38 -16.14 -4.54 -4.86
N LEU A 39 -16.87 -3.56 -5.37
CA LEU A 39 -17.10 -2.26 -4.75
C LEU A 39 -18.61 -2.12 -4.49
N PRO A 40 -19.08 -2.45 -3.27
CA PRO A 40 -20.51 -2.53 -2.96
C PRO A 40 -21.27 -1.27 -3.37
N GLY A 41 -22.45 -1.47 -3.97
CA GLY A 41 -23.31 -0.39 -4.43
C GLY A 41 -22.77 0.43 -5.60
N GLN A 42 -21.64 0.02 -6.19
CA GLN A 42 -20.99 0.77 -7.28
C GLN A 42 -20.53 -0.11 -8.45
N ARG A 43 -19.77 -1.19 -8.20
CA ARG A 43 -19.13 -1.98 -9.25
C ARG A 43 -18.87 -3.42 -8.82
N TYR A 44 -19.20 -4.37 -9.68
CA TYR A 44 -18.91 -5.79 -9.53
C TYR A 44 -18.24 -6.28 -10.80
N VAL A 45 -17.05 -6.89 -10.67
CA VAL A 45 -16.29 -7.43 -11.80
C VAL A 45 -16.07 -8.91 -11.56
N GLY A 46 -16.34 -9.75 -12.55
CA GLY A 46 -16.29 -11.19 -12.39
C GLY A 46 -16.29 -11.96 -13.70
N ALA A 47 -16.02 -13.26 -13.63
CA ALA A 47 -16.18 -14.16 -14.78
C ALA A 47 -17.60 -14.73 -14.80
N GLY A 48 -18.16 -14.90 -15.99
CA GLY A 48 -19.49 -15.46 -16.18
C GLY A 48 -19.69 -16.06 -17.55
N ILE A 49 -20.90 -16.60 -17.78
CA ILE A 49 -21.32 -17.17 -19.06
C ILE A 49 -22.38 -16.24 -19.66
N TRP A 50 -22.12 -15.76 -20.87
CA TRP A 50 -23.06 -14.99 -21.69
C TRP A 50 -23.30 -15.73 -23.01
N ARG A 51 -24.55 -16.16 -23.25
CA ARG A 51 -24.95 -16.90 -24.47
C ARG A 51 -24.02 -18.08 -24.79
N GLY A 52 -23.63 -18.84 -23.76
CA GLY A 52 -22.74 -20.01 -23.87
C GLY A 52 -21.24 -19.70 -23.97
N ARG A 53 -20.83 -18.42 -23.95
CA ARG A 53 -19.42 -18.00 -23.99
C ARG A 53 -18.96 -17.48 -22.63
N THR A 54 -17.74 -17.84 -22.24
CA THR A 54 -17.08 -17.25 -21.06
C THR A 54 -16.71 -15.79 -21.31
N VAL A 55 -17.12 -14.91 -20.41
CA VAL A 55 -16.90 -13.46 -20.49
C VAL A 55 -16.38 -12.90 -19.17
N LEU A 56 -15.63 -11.81 -19.27
CA LEU A 56 -15.39 -10.92 -18.14
C LEU A 56 -16.52 -9.89 -18.08
N ALA A 57 -17.32 -9.93 -17.03
CA ALA A 57 -18.41 -8.98 -16.82
C ALA A 57 -17.97 -7.84 -15.89
N LYS A 58 -18.09 -6.59 -16.35
CA LYS A 58 -18.01 -5.39 -15.52
C LYS A 58 -19.41 -4.81 -15.34
N LEU A 59 -19.99 -5.01 -14.17
CA LEU A 59 -21.33 -4.58 -13.80
C LEU A 59 -21.26 -3.32 -12.94
N LEU A 60 -21.92 -2.26 -13.38
CA LEU A 60 -21.85 -0.92 -12.80
C LEU A 60 -23.24 -0.53 -12.30
N VAL A 61 -23.33 -0.21 -11.01
CA VAL A 61 -24.60 0.05 -10.34
C VAL A 61 -24.54 1.34 -9.52
N GLY A 62 -25.72 1.86 -9.16
CA GLY A 62 -25.85 3.07 -8.37
C GLY A 62 -25.70 4.37 -9.18
N PRO A 63 -25.69 5.53 -8.52
CA PRO A 63 -25.90 6.83 -9.16
C PRO A 63 -24.78 7.24 -10.13
N LYS A 64 -23.59 6.65 -10.01
CA LYS A 64 -22.44 6.95 -10.87
C LYS A 64 -22.28 5.96 -12.04
N ALA A 65 -23.15 4.96 -12.15
CA ALA A 65 -23.05 3.90 -13.15
C ALA A 65 -22.98 4.44 -14.60
N PRO A 66 -23.83 5.38 -15.04
CA PRO A 66 -23.76 5.92 -16.40
C PRO A 66 -22.40 6.53 -16.74
N ARG A 67 -21.84 7.31 -15.81
CA ARG A 67 -20.53 7.94 -16.00
C ARG A 67 -19.39 6.92 -16.05
N HIS A 68 -19.42 5.92 -15.18
CA HIS A 68 -18.40 4.86 -15.18
C HIS A 68 -18.48 3.99 -16.43
N PHE A 69 -19.70 3.68 -16.87
CA PHE A 69 -19.96 2.92 -18.09
C PHE A 69 -19.40 3.63 -19.31
N GLN A 70 -19.76 4.91 -19.48
CA GLN A 70 -19.32 5.71 -20.61
C GLN A 70 -17.79 5.80 -20.67
N ARG A 71 -17.15 6.07 -19.53
CA ARG A 71 -15.67 6.12 -19.45
C ARG A 71 -15.01 4.80 -19.82
N GLU A 72 -15.53 3.69 -19.34
CA GLU A 72 -14.98 2.36 -19.66
C GLU A 72 -15.09 2.08 -21.16
N ARG A 73 -16.29 2.29 -21.72
CA ARG A 73 -16.56 2.06 -23.14
C ARG A 73 -15.68 2.92 -24.03
N ASP A 74 -15.64 4.23 -23.77
CA ASP A 74 -14.87 5.19 -24.58
C ASP A 74 -13.37 4.89 -24.54
N GLY A 75 -12.86 4.51 -23.37
CA GLY A 75 -11.45 4.18 -23.21
C GLY A 75 -11.03 2.93 -23.97
N VAL A 76 -11.81 1.84 -23.88
CA VAL A 76 -11.53 0.61 -24.65
C VAL A 76 -11.66 0.86 -26.15
N GLN A 77 -12.67 1.62 -26.57
CA GLN A 77 -12.82 2.00 -27.98
C GLN A 77 -11.64 2.85 -28.47
N ALA A 78 -11.10 3.75 -27.65
CA ALA A 78 -9.93 4.55 -28.00
C ALA A 78 -8.68 3.67 -28.18
N LEU A 79 -8.45 2.70 -27.30
CA LEU A 79 -7.37 1.71 -27.45
C LEU A 79 -7.52 0.92 -28.75
N ALA A 80 -8.71 0.35 -29.00
CA ALA A 80 -8.98 -0.47 -30.16
C ALA A 80 -8.82 0.31 -31.49
N LYS A 81 -9.33 1.55 -31.56
CA LYS A 81 -9.19 2.43 -32.74
C LYS A 81 -7.73 2.75 -33.08
N GLN A 82 -6.86 2.72 -32.06
CA GLN A 82 -5.43 2.97 -32.21
C GLN A 82 -4.65 1.67 -32.42
N GLY A 83 -5.33 0.52 -32.53
CA GLY A 83 -4.68 -0.78 -32.71
C GLY A 83 -3.78 -1.15 -31.53
N LEU A 84 -4.14 -0.74 -30.31
CA LEU A 84 -3.49 -1.19 -29.08
C LEU A 84 -4.22 -2.44 -28.58
N PRO A 85 -3.51 -3.53 -28.22
CA PRO A 85 -4.17 -4.73 -27.73
C PRO A 85 -4.97 -4.45 -26.47
N THR A 86 -6.26 -4.78 -26.51
CA THR A 86 -7.21 -4.68 -25.39
C THR A 86 -8.28 -5.76 -25.60
N PRO A 87 -8.86 -6.35 -24.55
CA PRO A 87 -9.87 -7.39 -24.71
C PRO A 87 -11.05 -6.88 -25.55
N LEU A 88 -11.51 -7.71 -26.47
CA LEU A 88 -12.67 -7.42 -27.31
C LEU A 88 -13.92 -7.16 -26.44
N LEU A 89 -14.54 -6.00 -26.62
CA LEU A 89 -15.85 -5.69 -26.06
C LEU A 89 -16.92 -6.46 -26.86
N LEU A 90 -17.51 -7.48 -26.25
CA LEU A 90 -18.49 -8.37 -26.89
C LEU A 90 -19.90 -7.81 -26.86
N ALA A 91 -20.27 -7.22 -25.72
CA ALA A 91 -21.57 -6.58 -25.53
C ALA A 91 -21.45 -5.51 -24.46
N ASP A 92 -22.22 -4.44 -24.62
CA ASP A 92 -22.38 -3.40 -23.61
C ASP A 92 -23.82 -2.90 -23.61
N GLY A 93 -24.23 -2.33 -22.49
CA GLY A 93 -25.50 -1.63 -22.41
C GLY A 93 -25.65 -0.84 -21.12
N LEU A 94 -26.56 0.12 -21.18
CA LEU A 94 -26.86 1.04 -20.10
C LEU A 94 -28.37 1.20 -20.01
N GLN A 95 -28.93 0.86 -18.85
CA GLN A 95 -30.36 0.94 -18.59
C GLN A 95 -30.62 2.00 -17.50
N GLU A 96 -31.47 2.98 -17.81
CA GLU A 96 -31.85 4.02 -16.87
C GLU A 96 -32.53 3.42 -15.63
N GLY A 97 -32.16 3.90 -14.44
CA GLY A 97 -32.65 3.39 -13.16
C GLY A 97 -32.04 2.06 -12.72
N GLU A 98 -31.35 1.32 -13.60
CA GLU A 98 -30.69 0.07 -13.25
C GLU A 98 -29.16 0.19 -13.10
N GLY A 99 -28.47 0.50 -14.20
CA GLY A 99 -27.02 0.46 -14.25
C GLY A 99 -26.50 0.17 -15.65
N GLY A 100 -25.19 -0.08 -15.76
CA GLY A 100 -24.54 -0.45 -17.03
C GLY A 100 -23.71 -1.70 -16.91
N TRP A 101 -23.50 -2.39 -18.02
CA TRP A 101 -22.67 -3.60 -18.12
C TRP A 101 -21.75 -3.49 -19.32
N LEU A 102 -20.52 -3.99 -19.16
CA LEU A 102 -19.62 -4.25 -20.26
C LEU A 102 -19.13 -5.69 -20.15
N LEU A 103 -19.32 -6.46 -21.22
CA LEU A 103 -18.93 -7.86 -21.32
C LEU A 103 -17.76 -7.93 -22.29
N PHE A 104 -16.60 -8.31 -21.76
CA PHE A 104 -15.39 -8.49 -22.55
C PHE A 104 -15.17 -9.96 -22.83
N GLU A 105 -14.42 -10.26 -23.89
CA GLU A 105 -13.83 -11.58 -24.02
C GLU A 105 -13.01 -11.90 -22.76
N PHE A 106 -13.15 -13.14 -22.31
CA PHE A 106 -12.36 -13.63 -21.20
C PHE A 106 -11.00 -14.10 -21.74
N LEU A 107 -9.92 -13.45 -21.31
CA LEU A 107 -8.57 -13.88 -21.64
C LEU A 107 -8.18 -15.06 -20.75
N ASP A 108 -8.39 -16.27 -21.24
CA ASP A 108 -8.03 -17.49 -20.51
C ASP A 108 -6.51 -17.59 -20.32
N GLN A 109 -6.09 -18.05 -19.14
CA GLN A 109 -4.68 -18.18 -18.75
C GLN A 109 -3.84 -16.89 -18.88
N ALA A 110 -4.49 -15.71 -18.87
CA ALA A 110 -3.77 -14.46 -18.87
C ALA A 110 -3.24 -14.14 -17.46
N GLU A 111 -1.97 -13.73 -17.39
CA GLU A 111 -1.31 -13.32 -16.15
C GLU A 111 -1.14 -11.80 -16.14
N SER A 112 -1.46 -11.13 -15.02
CA SER A 112 -1.16 -9.71 -14.91
C SER A 112 0.35 -9.48 -14.73
N LEU A 113 0.90 -8.41 -15.30
CA LEU A 113 2.29 -8.05 -15.03
C LEU A 113 2.54 -7.73 -13.56
N GLY A 114 1.49 -7.40 -12.80
CA GLY A 114 1.59 -7.24 -11.35
C GLY A 114 1.79 -8.57 -10.61
N ASP A 115 1.19 -9.66 -11.06
CA ASP A 115 1.43 -11.00 -10.50
C ASP A 115 2.78 -11.54 -10.93
N ALA A 116 3.18 -11.33 -12.19
CA ALA A 116 4.53 -11.62 -12.66
C ALA A 116 5.58 -10.86 -11.82
N TRP A 117 5.34 -9.58 -11.54
CA TRP A 117 6.21 -8.75 -10.68
C TRP A 117 6.35 -9.33 -9.28
N LYS A 118 5.26 -9.73 -8.61
CA LYS A 118 5.31 -10.30 -7.24
C LYS A 118 6.22 -11.52 -7.16
N SER A 119 6.29 -12.31 -8.22
CA SER A 119 7.14 -13.52 -8.28
C SER A 119 8.64 -13.20 -8.33
N VAL A 120 9.01 -12.00 -8.81
CA VAL A 120 10.41 -11.57 -9.01
C VAL A 120 10.80 -10.39 -8.13
N GLU A 121 9.87 -9.78 -7.40
CA GLU A 121 10.07 -8.57 -6.58
C GLU A 121 11.14 -8.76 -5.49
N ALA A 122 11.27 -9.99 -4.97
CA ALA A 122 12.26 -10.31 -3.92
C ALA A 122 13.67 -10.58 -4.46
N LEU A 123 13.86 -10.66 -5.78
CA LEU A 123 15.17 -10.82 -6.40
C LEU A 123 16.03 -9.56 -6.18
N PRO A 124 17.38 -9.68 -6.30
CA PRO A 124 18.26 -8.53 -6.29
C PRO A 124 17.78 -7.45 -7.28
N SER A 125 17.91 -6.18 -6.89
CA SER A 125 17.47 -5.06 -7.71
C SER A 125 18.03 -5.18 -9.13
N LEU A 126 17.15 -5.08 -10.11
CA LEU A 126 17.47 -5.12 -11.54
C LEU A 126 17.95 -6.48 -12.05
N ALA A 127 17.58 -7.58 -11.40
CA ALA A 127 17.71 -8.93 -11.97
C ALA A 127 17.04 -9.01 -13.36
N ASP A 128 17.54 -9.90 -14.24
CA ASP A 128 17.07 -10.02 -15.63
C ASP A 128 15.55 -10.25 -15.72
N GLU A 129 14.99 -11.02 -14.79
CA GLU A 129 13.55 -11.27 -14.71
C GLU A 129 12.75 -10.04 -14.31
N GLN A 130 13.29 -9.20 -13.40
CA GLN A 130 12.70 -7.90 -13.07
C GLN A 130 12.72 -6.97 -14.29
N GLN A 131 13.85 -6.93 -14.99
CA GLN A 131 13.98 -6.12 -16.21
C GLN A 131 13.03 -6.56 -17.30
N SER A 132 12.81 -7.87 -17.48
CA SER A 132 11.86 -8.39 -18.46
C SER A 132 10.43 -7.89 -18.18
N VAL A 133 9.95 -8.01 -16.93
CA VAL A 133 8.59 -7.57 -16.57
C VAL A 133 8.42 -6.06 -16.74
N LEU A 134 9.39 -5.28 -16.28
CA LEU A 134 9.33 -3.81 -16.35
C LEU A 134 9.54 -3.30 -17.77
N GLY A 135 10.40 -3.95 -18.56
CA GLY A 135 10.64 -3.63 -19.96
C GLY A 135 9.40 -3.84 -20.81
N ASP A 136 8.71 -4.96 -20.61
CA ASP A 136 7.41 -5.25 -21.24
C ASP A 136 6.36 -4.19 -20.91
N ALA A 137 6.26 -3.79 -19.64
CA ALA A 137 5.34 -2.75 -19.23
C ALA A 137 5.68 -1.39 -19.87
N LEU A 138 6.95 -1.00 -19.84
CA LEU A 138 7.43 0.27 -20.39
C LEU A 138 7.31 0.34 -21.91
N ALA A 139 7.47 -0.79 -22.61
CA ALA A 139 7.24 -0.88 -24.05
C ALA A 139 5.77 -0.61 -24.39
N VAL A 140 4.82 -1.22 -23.67
CA VAL A 140 3.38 -0.97 -23.85
C VAL A 140 3.04 0.49 -23.56
N VAL A 141 3.58 1.06 -22.47
CA VAL A 141 3.39 2.49 -22.13
C VAL A 141 3.95 3.39 -23.24
N GLY A 142 5.12 3.07 -23.78
CA GLY A 142 5.72 3.77 -24.92
C GLY A 142 4.81 3.75 -26.15
N GLN A 143 4.28 2.58 -26.51
CA GLN A 143 3.36 2.43 -27.64
C GLN A 143 2.06 3.22 -27.45
N MET A 144 1.51 3.24 -26.23
CA MET A 144 0.33 4.07 -25.91
C MET A 144 0.64 5.55 -26.08
N HIS A 145 1.76 6.01 -25.50
CA HIS A 145 2.17 7.40 -25.54
C HIS A 145 2.46 7.88 -26.97
N ALA A 146 3.08 7.05 -27.81
CA ALA A 146 3.35 7.36 -29.22
C ALA A 146 2.05 7.58 -30.02
N LYS A 147 0.94 6.98 -29.59
CA LYS A 147 -0.39 7.14 -30.21
C LYS A 147 -1.27 8.19 -29.52
N GLY A 148 -0.75 8.88 -28.51
CA GLY A 148 -1.45 9.99 -27.84
C GLY A 148 -2.40 9.55 -26.74
N LEU A 149 -2.25 8.34 -26.22
CA LEU A 149 -3.06 7.79 -25.13
C LEU A 149 -2.22 7.57 -23.88
N TRP A 150 -2.84 7.74 -22.72
CA TRP A 150 -2.27 7.34 -21.44
C TRP A 150 -3.34 6.74 -20.54
N GLN A 151 -2.92 6.03 -19.50
CA GLN A 151 -3.81 5.55 -18.45
C GLN A 151 -3.59 6.37 -17.16
N GLU A 152 -4.63 7.01 -16.63
CA GLU A 152 -4.52 7.84 -15.41
C GLU A 152 -4.05 7.03 -14.19
N ASP A 153 -4.50 5.78 -14.06
CA ASP A 153 -4.11 4.83 -13.01
C ASP A 153 -3.19 3.77 -13.62
N LEU A 154 -2.06 4.20 -14.19
CA LEU A 154 -1.13 3.31 -14.87
C LEU A 154 -0.43 2.40 -13.87
N HIS A 155 -0.74 1.11 -13.82
CA HIS A 155 -0.12 0.15 -12.91
C HIS A 155 0.05 -1.24 -13.56
N LEU A 156 0.94 -2.08 -13.02
CA LEU A 156 1.26 -3.39 -13.61
C LEU A 156 0.04 -4.32 -13.68
N ASP A 157 -0.90 -4.24 -12.73
CA ASP A 157 -2.12 -5.07 -12.79
C ASP A 157 -3.07 -4.69 -13.96
N ASN A 158 -2.86 -3.55 -14.65
CA ASN A 158 -3.65 -3.14 -15.82
C ASN A 158 -3.06 -3.66 -17.15
N LEU A 159 -1.99 -4.45 -17.09
CA LEU A 159 -1.35 -5.07 -18.23
C LEU A 159 -1.44 -6.59 -18.08
N LEU A 160 -2.16 -7.24 -18.97
CA LEU A 160 -2.34 -8.70 -18.98
C LEU A 160 -1.52 -9.34 -20.09
N ARG A 161 -0.75 -10.36 -19.75
CA ARG A 161 0.04 -11.17 -20.69
C ARG A 161 -0.73 -12.44 -21.04
N GLN A 162 -0.90 -12.69 -22.34
CA GLN A 162 -1.38 -13.96 -22.87
C GLN A 162 -0.49 -14.37 -24.05
N GLY A 163 0.30 -15.43 -23.87
CA GLY A 163 1.35 -15.78 -24.82
C GLY A 163 2.35 -14.63 -24.99
N SER A 164 2.56 -14.18 -26.23
CA SER A 164 3.43 -13.05 -26.57
C SER A 164 2.72 -11.69 -26.57
N THR A 165 1.41 -11.65 -26.31
CA THR A 165 0.62 -10.42 -26.41
C THR A 165 0.38 -9.81 -25.03
N LEU A 166 0.58 -8.49 -24.93
CA LEU A 166 0.25 -7.69 -23.74
C LEU A 166 -0.98 -6.84 -24.01
N TYR A 167 -2.03 -7.09 -23.24
CA TYR A 167 -3.32 -6.41 -23.32
C TYR A 167 -3.40 -5.32 -22.26
N VAL A 168 -3.85 -4.13 -22.67
CA VAL A 168 -4.21 -3.04 -21.77
C VAL A 168 -5.66 -3.20 -21.35
N ILE A 169 -5.91 -3.23 -20.03
CA ILE A 169 -7.26 -3.32 -19.45
C ILE A 169 -7.62 -2.06 -18.65
N ASP A 170 -8.86 -2.01 -18.16
CA ASP A 170 -9.44 -0.88 -17.40
C ASP A 170 -9.55 0.43 -18.22
N GLY A 171 -10.48 0.41 -19.17
CA GLY A 171 -10.74 1.50 -20.09
C GLY A 171 -11.11 2.81 -19.40
N ALA A 172 -11.73 2.77 -18.22
CA ALA A 172 -12.17 3.96 -17.51
C ALA A 172 -11.03 4.94 -17.17
N GLY A 173 -9.80 4.42 -17.06
CA GLY A 173 -8.58 5.19 -16.83
C GLY A 173 -7.94 5.75 -18.10
N ILE A 174 -8.34 5.29 -19.29
CA ILE A 174 -7.74 5.71 -20.56
C ILE A 174 -8.17 7.14 -20.89
N ARG A 175 -7.20 7.93 -21.33
CA ARG A 175 -7.37 9.30 -21.81
C ARG A 175 -6.60 9.49 -23.10
N VAL A 176 -7.02 10.49 -23.85
CA VAL A 176 -6.46 10.85 -25.15
C VAL A 176 -6.12 12.32 -25.11
N GLU A 177 -4.90 12.67 -25.53
CA GLU A 177 -4.53 14.07 -25.74
C GLU A 177 -4.86 14.45 -27.18
N GLU A 178 -4.17 13.82 -28.13
CA GLU A 178 -4.49 13.87 -29.54
C GLU A 178 -4.29 12.49 -30.17
N ALA A 179 -5.37 11.87 -30.65
CA ALA A 179 -5.33 10.51 -31.14
C ALA A 179 -4.42 10.35 -32.36
N GLY A 180 -3.50 9.39 -32.31
CA GLY A 180 -2.56 9.09 -33.39
C GLY A 180 -1.33 10.01 -33.42
N LYS A 181 -1.19 10.95 -32.48
CA LYS A 181 0.02 11.77 -32.31
C LYS A 181 0.67 11.50 -30.97
N PRO A 182 2.01 11.54 -30.86
CA PRO A 182 2.69 11.35 -29.59
C PRO A 182 2.23 12.35 -28.53
N LEU A 183 2.16 11.90 -27.28
CA LEU A 183 1.87 12.75 -26.14
C LEU A 183 2.89 13.87 -25.97
N SER A 184 2.43 15.00 -25.45
CA SER A 184 3.28 16.08 -25.00
C SER A 184 4.28 15.60 -23.94
N ARG A 185 5.50 16.13 -23.99
CA ARG A 185 6.59 15.78 -23.05
C ARG A 185 6.15 15.89 -21.58
N GLN A 186 5.36 16.92 -21.25
CA GLN A 186 4.84 17.12 -19.90
C GLN A 186 3.92 15.96 -19.49
N LYS A 187 3.03 15.51 -20.38
CA LYS A 187 2.13 14.39 -20.10
C LYS A 187 2.87 13.07 -19.93
N VAL A 188 3.89 12.83 -20.77
CA VAL A 188 4.79 11.67 -20.65
C VAL A 188 5.43 11.64 -19.27
N LEU A 189 6.01 12.75 -18.81
CA LEU A 189 6.67 12.84 -17.50
C LEU A 189 5.69 12.60 -16.35
N GLU A 190 4.48 13.16 -16.43
CA GLU A 190 3.44 12.93 -15.43
C GLU A 190 3.04 11.45 -15.37
N ASN A 191 2.84 10.80 -16.51
CA ASN A 191 2.36 9.42 -16.53
C ASN A 191 3.45 8.39 -16.19
N LEU A 192 4.68 8.58 -16.68
CA LEU A 192 5.83 7.78 -16.22
C LEU A 192 6.08 7.99 -14.72
N GLY A 193 5.87 9.21 -14.21
CA GLY A 193 5.90 9.49 -12.78
C GLY A 193 4.90 8.63 -11.99
N VAL A 194 3.71 8.38 -12.54
CA VAL A 194 2.72 7.46 -11.93
C VAL A 194 3.22 6.02 -11.94
N PHE A 195 3.82 5.56 -13.04
CA PHE A 195 4.37 4.21 -13.17
C PHE A 195 5.52 3.95 -12.17
N PHE A 196 6.60 4.74 -12.26
CA PHE A 196 7.79 4.54 -11.43
C PHE A 196 7.53 4.79 -9.94
N ALA A 197 6.56 5.63 -9.58
CA ALA A 197 6.16 5.84 -8.19
C ALA A 197 5.56 4.59 -7.53
N GLN A 198 5.23 3.55 -8.30
CA GLN A 198 4.69 2.29 -7.81
C GLN A 198 5.73 1.23 -7.52
N LEU A 199 6.88 1.34 -8.19
CA LEU A 199 7.97 0.40 -8.03
C LEU A 199 8.68 0.59 -6.68
N PRO A 200 9.29 -0.48 -6.14
CA PRO A 200 10.14 -0.39 -4.95
C PRO A 200 11.17 0.72 -5.09
N LYS A 201 11.37 1.48 -4.01
CA LYS A 201 12.29 2.61 -4.02
C LYS A 201 13.77 2.18 -4.20
N SER A 202 14.08 0.91 -3.99
CA SER A 202 15.39 0.32 -4.30
C SER A 202 15.71 0.34 -5.81
N LEU A 203 14.72 0.48 -6.69
CA LEU A 203 14.92 0.58 -8.14
C LEU A 203 15.18 1.99 -8.65
N GLU A 204 15.06 3.00 -7.79
CA GLU A 204 15.25 4.41 -8.17
C GLU A 204 16.59 4.70 -8.86
N PRO A 205 17.75 4.14 -8.42
CA PRO A 205 19.03 4.33 -9.12
C PRO A 205 19.04 3.82 -10.57
N PHE A 206 18.16 2.88 -10.91
CA PHE A 206 18.11 2.23 -12.22
C PHE A 206 17.02 2.82 -13.13
N THR A 207 16.44 3.97 -12.77
CA THR A 207 15.36 4.61 -13.55
C THR A 207 15.81 4.88 -14.99
N GLU A 208 17.03 5.36 -15.20
CA GLU A 208 17.57 5.65 -16.55
C GLU A 208 17.73 4.39 -17.41
N GLU A 209 18.24 3.31 -16.82
CA GLU A 209 18.42 2.03 -17.50
C GLU A 209 17.07 1.43 -17.91
N LEU A 210 16.08 1.50 -17.03
CA LEU A 210 14.72 1.05 -17.33
C LEU A 210 14.06 1.91 -18.41
N LEU A 211 14.30 3.22 -18.45
CA LEU A 211 13.73 4.11 -19.47
C LEU A 211 14.14 3.74 -20.90
N VAL A 212 15.22 3.00 -21.11
CA VAL A 212 15.63 2.54 -22.45
C VAL A 212 14.49 1.74 -23.11
N TYR A 213 13.80 0.86 -22.38
CA TYR A 213 12.68 0.08 -22.91
C TYR A 213 11.52 0.95 -23.40
N TYR A 214 11.25 2.06 -22.69
CA TYR A 214 10.28 3.05 -23.11
C TYR A 214 10.72 3.78 -24.38
N LEU A 215 11.97 4.26 -24.41
CA LEU A 215 12.52 5.04 -25.51
C LEU A 215 12.61 4.24 -26.82
N LEU A 216 12.84 2.92 -26.74
CA LEU A 216 12.79 2.03 -27.90
C LEU A 216 11.40 2.00 -28.56
N SER A 217 10.33 2.23 -27.79
CA SER A 217 8.95 2.25 -28.30
C SER A 217 8.41 3.67 -28.56
N ASN A 218 9.06 4.71 -28.01
CA ASN A 218 8.67 6.11 -28.18
C ASN A 218 9.89 7.05 -28.13
N GLY A 219 10.71 7.00 -29.18
CA GLY A 219 12.03 7.64 -29.23
C GLY A 219 12.05 9.15 -29.57
N GLU A 220 10.91 9.75 -29.92
CA GLU A 220 10.88 11.15 -30.39
C GLU A 220 11.16 12.19 -29.29
N HIS A 221 11.15 11.78 -28.01
CA HIS A 221 11.25 12.69 -26.87
C HIS A 221 12.41 12.30 -25.94
N GLY A 222 13.52 13.04 -26.00
CA GLY A 222 14.53 13.01 -24.95
C GLY A 222 13.91 13.40 -23.60
N LEU A 223 13.96 12.50 -22.61
CA LEU A 223 13.35 12.73 -21.29
C LEU A 223 14.36 13.33 -20.31
N PRO A 224 14.04 14.46 -19.65
CA PRO A 224 14.88 15.04 -18.62
C PRO A 224 14.67 14.24 -17.32
N VAL A 225 15.66 13.42 -16.96
CA VAL A 225 15.60 12.49 -15.82
C VAL A 225 15.28 13.22 -14.51
N GLU A 226 15.87 14.39 -14.27
CA GLU A 226 15.59 15.19 -13.08
C GLU A 226 14.11 15.63 -12.98
N ALA A 227 13.48 15.96 -14.11
CA ALA A 227 12.07 16.34 -14.10
C ALA A 227 11.17 15.11 -13.88
N LEU A 228 11.56 13.95 -14.41
CA LEU A 228 10.88 12.69 -14.14
C LEU A 228 10.97 12.35 -12.65
N GLN A 229 12.15 12.43 -12.06
CA GLN A 229 12.36 12.18 -10.64
C GLN A 229 11.47 13.09 -9.77
N LYS A 230 11.34 14.38 -10.12
CA LYS A 230 10.40 15.29 -9.45
C LYS A 230 8.94 14.83 -9.55
N GLN A 231 8.51 14.26 -10.68
CA GLN A 231 7.16 13.68 -10.80
C GLN A 231 7.01 12.40 -9.97
N ILE A 232 8.01 11.53 -9.97
CA ILE A 232 8.03 10.31 -9.15
C ILE A 232 7.85 10.66 -7.67
N ASP A 233 8.65 11.60 -7.15
CA ASP A 233 8.60 12.01 -5.74
C ASP A 233 7.28 12.69 -5.37
N LYS A 234 6.74 13.52 -6.28
CA LYS A 234 5.42 14.13 -6.14
C LYS A 234 4.32 13.08 -6.01
N VAL A 235 4.33 12.07 -6.90
CA VAL A 235 3.33 10.99 -6.89
C VAL A 235 3.51 10.11 -5.66
N ARG A 236 4.72 9.69 -5.30
CA ARG A 236 5.00 8.91 -4.07
C ARG A 236 4.49 9.62 -2.82
N SER A 237 4.75 10.92 -2.69
CA SER A 237 4.27 11.74 -1.58
C SER A 237 2.74 11.79 -1.54
N TRP A 238 2.08 11.90 -2.70
CA TRP A 238 0.62 11.85 -2.78
C TRP A 238 0.08 10.45 -2.41
N ARG A 239 0.65 9.36 -2.93
CA ARG A 239 0.23 7.98 -2.64
C ARG A 239 0.32 7.67 -1.15
N LEU A 240 1.41 8.07 -0.49
CA LEU A 240 1.55 7.92 0.96
C LEU A 240 0.47 8.67 1.71
N ARG A 241 0.18 9.94 1.34
CA ARG A 241 -0.90 10.72 1.96
C ARG A 241 -2.27 10.08 1.76
N ASP A 242 -2.60 9.66 0.53
CA ASP A 242 -3.87 8.97 0.25
C ASP A 242 -3.98 7.65 1.03
N TYR A 243 -2.91 6.86 1.09
CA TYR A 243 -2.87 5.64 1.90
C TYR A 243 -3.10 5.92 3.40
N LEU A 244 -2.47 6.95 3.96
CA LEU A 244 -2.67 7.33 5.36
C LEU A 244 -4.05 7.94 5.65
N ILE A 245 -4.77 8.42 4.63
CA ILE A 245 -6.20 8.73 4.76
C ILE A 245 -7.02 7.42 4.76
N LYS A 246 -6.65 6.45 3.92
CA LYS A 246 -7.34 5.14 3.80
C LYS A 246 -7.36 4.36 5.12
N ILE A 247 -6.32 4.44 5.95
CA ILE A 247 -6.24 3.69 7.22
C ILE A 247 -7.33 4.08 8.24
N GLY A 248 -8.02 5.20 8.04
CA GLY A 248 -9.07 5.74 8.90
C GLY A 248 -10.45 5.77 8.26
N ARG A 249 -10.67 5.11 7.12
CA ARG A 249 -11.97 5.07 6.45
C ARG A 249 -12.34 3.67 5.99
N GLU A 250 -13.64 3.41 5.94
CA GLU A 250 -14.21 2.19 5.38
C GLU A 250 -13.86 2.09 3.88
N CYS A 251 -13.01 1.12 3.52
CA CYS A 251 -12.54 0.93 2.15
C CYS A 251 -12.12 -0.53 1.87
N SER A 252 -11.63 -0.84 0.67
CA SER A 252 -11.18 -2.20 0.32
C SER A 252 -10.03 -2.71 1.21
N LEU A 253 -9.18 -1.82 1.73
CA LEU A 253 -8.01 -2.19 2.54
C LEU A 253 -8.29 -2.25 4.04
N PHE A 254 -9.25 -1.46 4.53
CA PHE A 254 -9.51 -1.29 5.96
C PHE A 254 -11.00 -1.29 6.25
N SER A 255 -11.40 -2.06 7.26
CA SER A 255 -12.70 -2.00 7.92
C SER A 255 -12.64 -0.96 9.01
N VAL A 256 -13.37 0.14 8.86
CA VAL A 256 -13.34 1.23 9.84
C VAL A 256 -14.75 1.63 10.26
N GLU A 257 -14.98 1.59 11.57
CA GLU A 257 -16.16 2.15 12.23
C GLU A 257 -15.71 3.31 13.10
N ASP A 258 -16.23 4.49 12.81
CA ASP A 258 -15.92 5.72 13.54
C ASP A 258 -17.22 6.31 14.09
N GLY A 259 -17.37 6.29 15.41
CA GLY A 259 -18.58 6.72 16.08
C GLY A 259 -18.34 7.35 17.46
N PRO A 260 -19.42 7.80 18.11
CA PRO A 260 -19.34 8.48 19.41
C PRO A 260 -18.78 7.59 20.54
N PHE A 261 -18.85 6.27 20.42
CA PHE A 261 -18.45 5.33 21.47
C PHE A 261 -17.17 4.54 21.16
N ALA A 262 -16.75 4.50 19.90
CA ALA A 262 -15.49 3.88 19.53
C ALA A 262 -14.99 4.38 18.17
N LEU A 263 -13.69 4.30 17.97
CA LEU A 263 -13.09 4.14 16.65
C LEU A 263 -12.43 2.77 16.58
N ARG A 264 -12.90 1.94 15.65
CA ARG A 264 -12.34 0.63 15.36
C ARG A 264 -11.81 0.64 13.95
N ALA A 265 -10.53 0.34 13.78
CA ALA A 265 -9.91 0.17 12.47
C ALA A 265 -9.22 -1.19 12.42
N ILE A 266 -9.55 -2.01 11.42
CA ILE A 266 -8.97 -3.33 11.22
C ILE A 266 -8.56 -3.44 9.75
N ARG A 267 -7.41 -4.07 9.47
CA ARG A 267 -7.10 -4.50 8.10
C ARG A 267 -8.21 -5.39 7.57
N ARG A 268 -8.65 -5.18 6.33
CA ARG A 268 -9.83 -5.86 5.79
C ARG A 268 -9.70 -7.38 5.85
N GLU A 269 -8.52 -7.89 5.51
CA GLU A 269 -8.20 -9.31 5.52
C GLU A 269 -8.13 -9.91 6.94
N GLU A 270 -8.01 -9.08 7.98
CA GLU A 270 -7.84 -9.49 9.38
C GLU A 270 -9.13 -9.35 10.20
N VAL A 271 -10.26 -8.94 9.61
CA VAL A 271 -11.51 -8.64 10.33
C VAL A 271 -11.99 -9.86 11.13
N ALA A 272 -12.06 -11.03 10.49
CA ALA A 272 -12.57 -12.24 11.12
C ALA A 272 -11.73 -12.67 12.34
N SER A 273 -10.41 -12.52 12.27
CA SER A 273 -9.50 -12.91 13.35
C SER A 273 -9.37 -11.85 14.43
N MET A 274 -9.40 -10.55 14.09
CA MET A 274 -9.09 -9.48 15.04
C MET A 274 -10.31 -8.92 15.76
N LEU A 275 -11.52 -9.08 15.21
CA LEU A 275 -12.72 -8.61 15.88
C LEU A 275 -12.92 -9.24 17.28
N PRO A 276 -12.82 -10.58 17.45
CA PRO A 276 -12.91 -11.20 18.78
C PRO A 276 -11.77 -10.79 19.72
N VAL A 277 -10.58 -10.52 19.17
CA VAL A 277 -9.41 -10.05 19.94
C VAL A 277 -9.68 -8.67 20.52
N LEU A 278 -10.22 -7.75 19.72
CA LEU A 278 -10.56 -6.40 20.18
C LEU A 278 -11.67 -6.40 21.23
N GLU A 279 -12.68 -7.25 21.07
CA GLU A 279 -13.79 -7.38 22.03
C GLU A 279 -13.32 -7.88 23.40
N LYS A 280 -12.28 -8.72 23.44
CA LYS A 280 -11.70 -9.29 24.66
C LYS A 280 -10.38 -8.62 25.08
N ALA A 281 -10.04 -7.46 24.51
CA ALA A 281 -8.70 -6.89 24.63
C ALA A 281 -8.26 -6.64 26.08
N ASP A 282 -9.15 -6.18 26.97
CA ASP A 282 -8.84 -6.00 28.39
C ASP A 282 -8.44 -7.32 29.07
N VAL A 283 -9.29 -8.34 28.92
CA VAL A 283 -9.07 -9.68 29.51
C VAL A 283 -7.79 -10.31 28.97
N LEU A 284 -7.54 -10.18 27.67
CA LEU A 284 -6.34 -10.70 27.03
C LEU A 284 -5.06 -10.01 27.52
N VAL A 285 -5.10 -8.70 27.78
CA VAL A 285 -3.95 -7.96 28.32
C VAL A 285 -3.67 -8.38 29.77
N GLU A 286 -4.70 -8.64 30.57
CA GLU A 286 -4.57 -9.05 31.97
C GLU A 286 -4.12 -10.51 32.13
N GLY A 287 -4.59 -11.41 31.25
CA GLY A 287 -4.23 -12.83 31.27
C GLY A 287 -2.99 -13.20 30.44
N GLY A 288 -2.45 -12.27 29.65
CA GLY A 288 -1.29 -12.49 28.78
C GLY A 288 0.06 -12.37 29.48
N HIS A 289 1.13 -12.72 28.76
CA HIS A 289 2.49 -12.48 29.25
C HIS A 289 2.83 -10.99 29.16
N LEU A 290 2.86 -10.33 30.31
CA LEU A 290 3.10 -8.89 30.42
C LEU A 290 4.60 -8.55 30.21
N TYR A 291 4.91 -7.85 29.12
CA TYR A 291 6.25 -7.30 28.87
C TYR A 291 6.50 -5.99 29.61
N LYS A 292 5.45 -5.18 29.80
CA LYS A 292 5.58 -3.87 30.44
C LYS A 292 4.30 -3.51 31.18
N THR A 293 4.42 -3.24 32.47
CA THR A 293 3.39 -2.66 33.33
C THR A 293 3.79 -1.23 33.71
N GLY A 294 3.69 -0.31 32.75
CA GLY A 294 3.90 1.11 33.03
C GLY A 294 2.55 1.80 33.28
N GLY A 295 2.49 2.77 34.20
CA GLY A 295 1.24 3.51 34.41
C GLY A 295 0.71 4.22 33.15
N ALA A 296 1.51 4.37 32.08
CA ALA A 296 1.11 5.02 30.83
C ALA A 296 0.66 4.03 29.74
N ALA A 297 1.16 2.80 29.74
CA ALA A 297 0.81 1.78 28.76
C ALA A 297 1.17 0.40 29.29
N SER A 298 0.35 -0.58 28.95
CA SER A 298 0.57 -2.00 29.25
C SER A 298 0.78 -2.75 27.93
N VAL A 299 1.77 -3.62 27.89
CA VAL A 299 2.10 -4.43 26.70
C VAL A 299 2.04 -5.90 27.10
N ALA A 300 1.21 -6.68 26.41
CA ALA A 300 1.05 -8.10 26.63
C ALA A 300 1.28 -8.88 25.33
N LYS A 301 2.01 -10.00 25.43
CA LYS A 301 1.98 -11.06 24.43
C LYS A 301 0.83 -12.00 24.74
N VAL A 302 0.06 -12.32 23.72
CA VAL A 302 -1.09 -13.23 23.83
C VAL A 302 -1.04 -14.24 22.70
N ASP A 303 -1.49 -15.46 22.97
CA ASP A 303 -1.79 -16.45 21.95
C ASP A 303 -3.31 -16.48 21.73
N VAL A 304 -3.75 -16.25 20.50
CA VAL A 304 -5.15 -16.35 20.13
C VAL A 304 -5.27 -17.27 18.93
N ALA A 305 -5.90 -18.43 19.13
CA ALA A 305 -6.07 -19.47 18.10
C ALA A 305 -4.74 -19.91 17.46
N GLY A 306 -3.68 -20.04 18.26
CA GLY A 306 -2.35 -20.45 17.79
C GLY A 306 -1.55 -19.35 17.09
N ARG A 307 -2.03 -18.10 17.13
CA ARG A 307 -1.31 -16.94 16.60
C ARG A 307 -0.83 -16.07 17.75
N GLU A 308 0.48 -15.86 17.80
CA GLU A 308 1.11 -14.95 18.75
C GLU A 308 0.90 -13.49 18.33
N LEU A 309 0.37 -12.69 19.23
CA LEU A 309 0.04 -11.28 19.02
C LEU A 309 0.62 -10.42 20.14
N VAL A 310 0.83 -9.14 19.85
CA VAL A 310 1.13 -8.13 20.85
C VAL A 310 -0.05 -7.19 20.97
N ILE A 311 -0.59 -7.05 22.18
CA ILE A 311 -1.62 -6.07 22.51
C ILE A 311 -0.99 -4.99 23.37
N LYS A 312 -1.04 -3.74 22.88
CA LYS A 312 -0.60 -2.56 23.63
C LYS A 312 -1.80 -1.73 24.02
N ARG A 313 -2.08 -1.68 25.33
CA ARG A 313 -3.12 -0.85 25.95
C ARG A 313 -2.52 0.51 26.36
N TYR A 314 -3.16 1.59 25.92
CA TYR A 314 -2.80 2.96 26.25
C TYR A 314 -3.81 3.54 27.23
N ASN A 315 -3.37 3.82 28.45
CA ASN A 315 -4.22 4.36 29.51
C ASN A 315 -4.18 5.90 29.53
N ILE A 316 -5.31 6.52 29.90
CA ILE A 316 -5.37 7.94 30.24
C ILE A 316 -5.29 8.05 31.76
N LYS A 317 -4.13 8.49 32.29
CA LYS A 317 -3.87 8.41 33.74
C LYS A 317 -4.78 9.30 34.61
N ASN A 318 -5.01 10.57 34.24
CA ASN A 318 -5.62 11.57 35.13
C ASN A 318 -6.68 12.43 34.42
N LEU A 319 -7.69 12.95 35.13
CA LEU A 319 -8.69 13.93 34.63
C LEU A 319 -8.06 15.19 33.99
N ALA A 320 -6.99 15.74 34.59
CA ALA A 320 -6.25 16.87 34.02
C ALA A 320 -5.45 16.48 32.75
N HIS A 321 -5.03 15.23 32.63
CA HIS A 321 -4.39 14.68 31.43
C HIS A 321 -5.43 14.32 30.35
N TRP A 322 -6.64 13.94 30.77
CA TRP A 322 -7.79 13.70 29.91
C TRP A 322 -8.26 15.01 29.24
N LEU A 323 -8.47 16.09 30.02
CA LEU A 323 -8.85 17.42 29.50
C LEU A 323 -7.89 17.99 28.44
N LYS A 324 -6.60 17.65 28.51
CA LYS A 324 -5.58 18.08 27.52
C LYS A 324 -5.49 17.18 26.29
N ARG A 325 -6.00 15.94 26.34
CA ARG A 325 -5.80 14.92 25.28
C ARG A 325 -7.07 14.39 24.64
N PHE A 326 -8.26 14.64 25.19
CA PHE A 326 -9.49 14.05 24.64
C PHE A 326 -9.79 14.49 23.20
N TRP A 327 -9.37 15.70 22.80
CA TRP A 327 -9.46 16.20 21.42
C TRP A 327 -8.34 15.71 20.49
N ARG A 328 -7.23 15.21 21.03
CA ARG A 328 -6.08 14.74 20.23
C ARG A 328 -6.27 13.27 19.85
N PRO A 329 -5.78 12.83 18.68
CA PRO A 329 -5.75 11.41 18.35
C PRO A 329 -5.01 10.61 19.44
N SER A 330 -5.50 9.41 19.78
CA SER A 330 -4.84 8.57 20.79
C SER A 330 -3.42 8.17 20.35
N ARG A 331 -2.58 7.79 21.32
CA ARG A 331 -1.26 7.21 21.03
C ARG A 331 -1.35 5.89 20.26
N ALA A 332 -2.44 5.15 20.46
CA ALA A 332 -2.76 3.96 19.68
C ALA A 332 -3.03 4.34 18.21
N TRP A 333 -3.86 5.36 17.95
CA TRP A 333 -4.08 5.88 16.59
C TRP A 333 -2.78 6.37 15.94
N HIS A 334 -1.95 7.10 16.70
CA HIS A 334 -0.67 7.57 16.21
C HIS A 334 0.24 6.40 15.81
N SER A 335 0.37 5.39 16.68
CA SER A 335 1.17 4.19 16.40
C SER A 335 0.60 3.37 15.24
N TRP A 336 -0.73 3.29 15.11
CA TRP A 336 -1.42 2.68 13.97
C TRP A 336 -1.03 3.39 12.67
N ARG A 337 -1.03 4.72 12.68
CA ARG A 337 -0.67 5.55 11.52
C ARG A 337 0.80 5.40 11.15
N GLU A 338 1.71 5.52 12.10
CA GLU A 338 3.14 5.44 11.83
C GLU A 338 3.58 4.01 11.48
N GLY A 339 2.99 2.97 12.09
CA GLY A 339 3.22 1.58 11.68
C GLY A 339 2.76 1.30 10.24
N ASN A 340 1.61 1.86 9.84
CA ASN A 340 1.17 1.79 8.44
C ASN A 340 2.07 2.61 7.51
N ARG A 341 2.58 3.77 7.94
CA ARG A 341 3.54 4.57 7.17
C ARG A 341 4.84 3.81 6.91
N LEU A 342 5.47 3.26 7.95
CA LEU A 342 6.72 2.53 7.80
C LEU A 342 6.56 1.35 6.83
N ARG A 343 5.47 0.58 6.99
CA ARG A 343 5.15 -0.51 6.06
C ARG A 343 4.95 -0.05 4.61
N PHE A 344 4.25 1.07 4.40
CA PHE A 344 4.10 1.65 3.06
C PHE A 344 5.45 2.05 2.45
N LEU A 345 6.37 2.53 3.28
CA LEU A 345 7.71 2.97 2.87
C LEU A 345 8.74 1.82 2.80
N GLY A 346 8.35 0.58 3.10
CA GLY A 346 9.25 -0.57 3.14
C GLY A 346 10.21 -0.59 4.34
N ILE A 347 9.94 0.21 5.38
CA ILE A 347 10.70 0.21 6.64
C ILE A 347 10.10 -0.85 7.56
N ALA A 348 10.94 -1.76 8.07
CA ALA A 348 10.50 -2.90 8.87
C ALA A 348 9.87 -2.47 10.20
N THR A 349 8.68 -3.00 10.47
CA THR A 349 7.92 -2.83 11.72
C THR A 349 6.87 -3.94 11.80
N PRO A 350 6.45 -4.40 13.01
CA PRO A 350 5.37 -5.40 13.13
C PRO A 350 4.13 -4.96 12.36
N LYS A 351 3.44 -5.88 11.66
CA LYS A 351 2.20 -5.56 10.96
C LYS A 351 1.16 -5.04 11.98
N PRO A 352 0.64 -3.80 11.84
CA PRO A 352 -0.50 -3.36 12.62
C PRO A 352 -1.73 -4.09 12.10
N LEU A 353 -2.40 -4.85 12.96
CA LEU A 353 -3.54 -5.69 12.58
C LEU A 353 -4.86 -4.99 12.87
N ALA A 354 -4.97 -4.40 14.06
CA ALA A 354 -6.19 -3.76 14.51
C ALA A 354 -5.92 -2.63 15.53
N LEU A 355 -6.86 -1.70 15.59
CA LEU A 355 -6.91 -0.57 16.51
C LEU A 355 -8.32 -0.47 17.09
N LEU A 356 -8.41 -0.27 18.40
CA LEU A 356 -9.64 0.11 19.09
C LEU A 356 -9.37 1.32 20.00
N GLU A 357 -10.02 2.44 19.73
CA GLU A 357 -10.07 3.60 20.63
C GLU A 357 -11.46 3.66 21.24
N LYS A 358 -11.59 3.40 22.54
CA LYS A 358 -12.87 3.50 23.24
C LYS A 358 -13.20 4.96 23.53
N ARG A 359 -14.48 5.32 23.42
CA ARG A 359 -14.98 6.68 23.63
C ARG A 359 -16.26 6.67 24.45
N PHE A 360 -16.60 7.82 25.00
CA PHE A 360 -17.92 8.09 25.55
C PHE A 360 -18.39 9.44 25.00
N VAL A 361 -19.35 9.44 24.08
CA VAL A 361 -19.83 10.66 23.40
C VAL A 361 -18.65 11.49 22.83
N TRP A 362 -17.86 10.86 21.95
CA TRP A 362 -16.63 11.40 21.32
C TRP A 362 -15.45 11.65 22.26
N LEU A 363 -15.64 11.57 23.57
CA LEU A 363 -14.57 11.74 24.54
C LEU A 363 -13.72 10.47 24.63
N ARG A 364 -12.45 10.57 24.22
CA ARG A 364 -11.52 9.43 24.16
C ARG A 364 -11.19 8.89 25.55
N ARG A 365 -11.08 7.56 25.64
CA ARG A 365 -10.67 6.80 26.83
C ARG A 365 -9.43 5.97 26.52
N GLU A 366 -9.39 4.73 26.99
CA GLU A 366 -8.36 3.76 26.65
C GLU A 366 -8.37 3.40 25.17
N ALA A 367 -7.20 3.04 24.68
CA ALA A 367 -7.04 2.58 23.30
C ALA A 367 -6.08 1.40 23.23
N PHE A 368 -6.32 0.51 22.27
CA PHE A 368 -5.59 -0.73 22.07
C PHE A 368 -5.05 -0.76 20.65
N LEU A 369 -3.78 -1.12 20.52
CA LEU A 369 -3.16 -1.47 19.25
C LEU A 369 -2.80 -2.96 19.30
N VAL A 370 -3.22 -3.71 18.28
CA VAL A 370 -2.85 -5.11 18.08
C VAL A 370 -1.89 -5.19 16.90
N THR A 371 -0.74 -5.82 17.12
CA THR A 371 0.25 -6.10 16.07
C THR A 371 0.63 -7.57 16.06
N GLU A 372 1.29 -8.00 14.98
CA GLU A 372 2.06 -9.25 14.99
C GLU A 372 3.13 -9.22 16.09
N PHE A 373 3.43 -10.41 16.61
CA PHE A 373 4.56 -10.61 17.51
C PHE A 373 5.87 -10.71 16.70
N LEU A 374 6.95 -10.12 17.23
CA LEU A 374 8.30 -10.30 16.71
C LEU A 374 9.05 -11.27 17.62
N PRO A 375 9.48 -12.44 17.13
CA PRO A 375 10.15 -13.46 17.94
C PRO A 375 11.64 -13.21 18.14
N GLY A 376 12.27 -12.33 17.35
CA GLY A 376 13.71 -12.12 17.41
C GLY A 376 14.16 -11.28 18.61
N PRO A 377 15.47 -11.23 18.87
CA PRO A 377 16.05 -10.43 19.96
C PRO A 377 16.02 -8.94 19.63
N ASP A 378 16.04 -8.11 20.68
CA ASP A 378 16.37 -6.69 20.49
C ASP A 378 17.87 -6.50 20.19
N ILE A 379 18.25 -5.35 19.65
CA ILE A 379 19.64 -5.10 19.20
C ILE A 379 20.64 -5.14 20.36
N ILE A 380 20.23 -4.88 21.60
CA ILE A 380 21.12 -4.91 22.76
C ILE A 380 21.45 -6.37 23.07
N GLU A 381 20.42 -7.22 23.15
CA GLU A 381 20.60 -8.66 23.31
C GLU A 381 21.40 -9.24 22.14
N ARG A 382 21.07 -8.87 20.90
CA ARG A 382 21.72 -9.41 19.71
C ARG A 382 23.20 -9.04 19.63
N PHE A 383 23.55 -7.81 19.99
CA PHE A 383 24.93 -7.33 19.93
C PHE A 383 25.73 -7.49 21.21
N ALA A 384 25.13 -7.99 22.30
CA ALA A 384 25.81 -8.23 23.56
C ALA A 384 27.14 -9.03 23.41
N PRO A 385 27.22 -10.09 22.57
CA PRO A 385 28.47 -10.84 22.39
C PRO A 385 29.60 -10.06 21.71
N TYR A 386 29.28 -8.98 20.97
CA TYR A 386 30.23 -8.25 20.13
C TYR A 386 30.63 -6.89 20.71
N VAL A 387 30.14 -6.52 21.90
CA VAL A 387 30.40 -5.20 22.50
C VAL A 387 31.90 -4.94 22.62
N ALA A 388 32.67 -5.93 23.10
CA ALA A 388 34.10 -5.77 23.33
C ALA A 388 34.94 -5.84 22.06
N SER A 389 34.61 -6.73 21.11
CA SER A 389 35.42 -6.94 19.89
C SER A 389 35.04 -6.02 18.74
N GLY A 390 33.77 -5.61 18.66
CA GLY A 390 33.22 -4.87 17.52
C GLY A 390 32.86 -5.77 16.34
N ASP A 391 33.06 -7.09 16.43
CA ASP A 391 32.88 -8.04 15.33
C ASP A 391 31.41 -8.46 15.13
N ALA A 392 30.49 -7.49 15.13
CA ALA A 392 29.09 -7.76 14.83
C ALA A 392 28.93 -8.25 13.38
N PRO A 393 27.98 -9.16 13.09
CA PRO A 393 27.80 -9.69 11.74
C PRO A 393 27.59 -8.60 10.70
N GLU A 394 28.38 -8.62 9.63
CA GLU A 394 28.37 -7.58 8.59
C GLU A 394 26.98 -7.39 7.94
N ALA A 395 26.25 -8.48 7.69
CA ALA A 395 24.89 -8.42 7.16
C ALA A 395 23.92 -7.66 8.08
N GLU A 396 24.07 -7.79 9.40
CA GLU A 396 23.26 -7.06 10.39
C GLU A 396 23.65 -5.59 10.46
N LEU A 397 24.93 -5.27 10.32
CA LEU A 397 25.40 -3.89 10.23
C LEU A 397 24.89 -3.22 8.95
N GLN A 398 24.94 -3.90 7.80
CA GLN A 398 24.39 -3.39 6.53
C GLN A 398 22.87 -3.18 6.61
N ALA A 399 22.14 -4.09 7.25
CA ALA A 399 20.71 -3.91 7.50
C ALA A 399 20.44 -2.68 8.40
N LEU A 400 21.35 -2.37 9.33
CA LEU A 400 21.25 -1.20 10.19
C LEU A 400 21.52 0.10 9.40
N ASP A 401 22.54 0.09 8.55
CA ASP A 401 22.86 1.18 7.64
C ASP A 401 21.68 1.48 6.72
N LEU A 402 21.05 0.43 6.17
CA LEU A 402 19.84 0.55 5.37
C LEU A 402 18.68 1.17 6.17
N LEU A 403 18.44 0.74 7.40
CA LEU A 403 17.40 1.31 8.26
C LEU A 403 17.62 2.82 8.48
N PHE A 404 18.84 3.23 8.84
CA PHE A 404 19.14 4.65 9.05
C PHE A 404 19.06 5.46 7.75
N ALA A 405 19.54 4.93 6.63
CA ALA A 405 19.41 5.56 5.32
C ALA A 405 17.94 5.77 4.94
N GLN A 406 17.08 4.79 5.19
CA GLN A 406 15.64 4.91 4.97
C GLN A 406 15.00 5.98 5.87
N LEU A 407 15.33 6.02 7.17
CA LEU A 407 14.83 7.04 8.09
C LEU A 407 15.24 8.46 7.67
N ILE A 408 16.50 8.64 7.25
CA ILE A 408 17.01 9.93 6.76
C ILE A 408 16.30 10.36 5.50
N ARG A 409 16.25 9.47 4.51
CA ARG A 409 15.62 9.73 3.21
C ARG A 409 14.16 10.15 3.36
N GLU A 410 13.42 9.49 4.24
CA GLU A 410 12.01 9.77 4.48
C GLU A 410 11.77 10.88 5.53
N ARG A 411 12.86 11.43 6.10
CA ARG A 411 12.89 12.42 7.18
C ARG A 411 12.04 12.01 8.39
N ILE A 412 12.24 10.77 8.84
CA ILE A 412 11.51 10.17 9.97
C ILE A 412 12.42 10.10 11.19
N SER A 413 11.98 10.72 12.28
CA SER A 413 12.54 10.46 13.62
C SER A 413 11.64 9.49 14.38
N HIS A 414 12.23 8.64 15.20
CA HIS A 414 11.52 7.71 16.07
C HIS A 414 11.08 8.39 17.37
N GLY A 415 11.88 9.30 17.93
CA GLY A 415 11.59 10.01 19.18
C GLY A 415 11.89 9.27 20.49
N ASP A 416 12.06 7.95 20.46
CA ASP A 416 12.57 7.12 21.57
C ASP A 416 13.46 5.98 21.04
N LEU A 417 14.38 6.29 20.12
CA LEU A 417 15.27 5.28 19.51
C LEU A 417 16.33 4.76 20.50
N LYS A 418 15.93 3.82 21.35
CA LYS A 418 16.81 3.01 22.22
C LYS A 418 16.85 1.57 21.70
N GLY A 419 17.84 0.80 22.12
CA GLY A 419 18.07 -0.52 21.54
C GLY A 419 16.90 -1.50 21.75
N HIS A 420 16.22 -1.44 22.90
CA HIS A 420 14.99 -2.20 23.16
C HIS A 420 13.79 -1.88 22.24
N ASN A 421 13.90 -0.92 21.32
CA ASN A 421 12.87 -0.63 20.32
C ASN A 421 13.28 -1.09 18.90
N VAL A 422 14.42 -1.77 18.75
CA VAL A 422 14.99 -2.21 17.47
C VAL A 422 15.22 -3.72 17.54
N PHE A 423 14.49 -4.50 16.73
CA PHE A 423 14.44 -5.96 16.80
C PHE A 423 14.97 -6.61 15.52
N TRP A 424 15.76 -7.68 15.65
CA TRP A 424 16.24 -8.44 14.49
C TRP A 424 15.20 -9.47 14.04
N HIS A 425 14.68 -9.35 12.82
CA HIS A 425 13.75 -10.35 12.29
C HIS A 425 13.72 -10.36 10.76
N ASN A 426 13.79 -11.55 10.15
CA ASN A 426 13.80 -11.76 8.69
C ASN A 426 14.83 -10.85 7.99
N ASP A 427 16.09 -10.96 8.43
CA ASP A 427 17.25 -10.25 7.90
C ASP A 427 17.14 -8.72 7.89
N ARG A 428 16.32 -8.16 8.78
CA ARG A 428 16.09 -6.71 8.90
C ARG A 428 15.94 -6.28 10.36
N TRP A 429 16.32 -5.03 10.62
CA TRP A 429 16.02 -4.34 11.86
C TRP A 429 14.63 -3.71 11.82
N SER A 430 13.75 -4.20 12.68
CA SER A 430 12.36 -3.79 12.79
C SER A 430 12.15 -2.83 13.96
N LEU A 431 11.48 -1.70 13.71
CA LEU A 431 11.17 -0.69 14.73
C LEU A 431 9.84 -0.99 15.43
N ILE A 432 9.82 -0.82 16.75
CA ILE A 432 8.61 -0.90 17.58
C ILE A 432 8.43 0.40 18.41
N ASP A 433 7.37 0.48 19.21
CA ASP A 433 7.07 1.64 20.07
C ASP A 433 7.00 2.99 19.31
N LEU A 434 6.12 3.03 18.29
CA LEU A 434 6.00 4.13 17.34
C LEU A 434 5.14 5.32 17.85
N ASP A 435 4.90 5.44 19.15
CA ASP A 435 3.96 6.43 19.69
C ASP A 435 4.53 7.86 19.76
N ALA A 436 5.84 8.01 19.61
CA ALA A 436 6.58 9.27 19.53
C ALA A 436 7.16 9.58 18.14
N MET A 437 6.98 8.69 17.17
CA MET A 437 7.55 8.79 15.83
C MET A 437 7.02 10.02 15.07
N CYS A 438 7.83 10.63 14.20
CA CYS A 438 7.42 11.80 13.46
C CYS A 438 8.05 11.84 12.07
N GLN A 439 7.25 12.09 11.04
CA GLN A 439 7.75 12.51 9.74
C GLN A 439 7.85 14.05 9.70
N HIS A 440 9.02 14.55 9.32
CA HIS A 440 9.34 15.96 9.33
C HIS A 440 9.17 16.60 7.95
N GLY A 441 8.53 17.78 7.90
CA GLY A 441 8.35 18.55 6.68
C GLY A 441 9.58 19.35 6.23
N SER A 442 10.57 19.55 7.12
CA SER A 442 11.77 20.33 6.83
C SER A 442 13.04 19.64 7.33
N GLN A 443 14.13 19.83 6.58
CA GLN A 443 15.45 19.26 6.91
C GLN A 443 15.95 19.70 8.28
N THR A 444 15.76 20.97 8.64
CA THR A 444 16.22 21.51 9.92
C THR A 444 15.52 20.86 11.12
N SER A 445 14.20 20.67 11.04
CA SER A 445 13.44 20.01 12.12
C SER A 445 13.79 18.52 12.23
N PHE A 446 14.02 17.87 11.09
CA PHE A 446 14.47 16.49 11.02
C PHE A 446 15.85 16.32 11.65
N ALA A 447 16.84 17.10 11.20
CA ALA A 447 18.22 16.99 11.68
C ALA A 447 18.34 17.11 13.21
N ALA A 448 17.58 18.04 13.81
CA ALA A 448 17.55 18.20 15.25
C ALA A 448 16.91 17.02 16.00
N ALA A 449 15.88 16.41 15.45
CA ALA A 449 15.22 15.23 16.04
C ALA A 449 16.07 13.97 15.84
N PHE A 450 16.60 13.77 14.64
CA PHE A 450 17.48 12.66 14.30
C PHE A 450 18.76 12.65 15.14
N ALA A 451 19.39 13.80 15.36
CA ALA A 451 20.56 13.89 16.25
C ALA A 451 20.26 13.40 17.68
N LYS A 452 19.04 13.65 18.19
CA LYS A 452 18.61 13.14 19.50
C LYS A 452 18.38 11.64 19.48
N ASP A 453 17.81 11.11 18.40
CA ASP A 453 17.60 9.67 18.22
C ASP A 453 18.95 8.94 18.10
N ARG A 454 19.87 9.43 17.26
CA ARG A 454 21.24 8.91 17.16
C ARG A 454 21.95 8.92 18.52
N ALA A 455 21.92 10.04 19.24
CA ALA A 455 22.53 10.12 20.57
C ALA A 455 21.86 9.20 21.61
N ARG A 456 20.55 8.93 21.49
CA ARG A 456 19.86 7.96 22.33
C ARG A 456 20.22 6.52 21.96
N PHE A 457 20.39 6.23 20.68
CA PHE A 457 20.79 4.93 20.17
C PHE A 457 22.25 4.59 20.55
N MET A 458 23.17 5.55 20.43
CA MET A 458 24.58 5.32 20.80
C MET A 458 24.78 5.09 22.30
N ARG A 459 23.87 5.60 23.15
CA ARG A 459 23.91 5.41 24.61
C ARG A 459 23.61 3.99 25.10
N ASN A 460 23.24 3.06 24.20
CA ASN A 460 23.03 1.66 24.60
C ASN A 460 24.35 0.93 24.91
N TRP A 461 25.50 1.45 24.45
CA TRP A 461 26.81 0.83 24.63
C TRP A 461 27.84 1.81 25.23
N PRO A 462 28.81 1.32 26.03
CA PRO A 462 29.91 2.15 26.56
C PRO A 462 30.70 2.83 25.43
N ALA A 463 31.05 4.10 25.61
CA ALA A 463 31.71 4.91 24.57
C ALA A 463 33.12 4.42 24.20
N ASP A 464 33.77 3.69 25.12
CA ASP A 464 35.09 3.09 24.97
C ASP A 464 35.05 1.69 24.33
N SER A 465 33.86 1.12 24.11
CA SER A 465 33.71 -0.20 23.47
C SER A 465 33.99 -0.16 21.96
N ALA A 466 34.57 -1.24 21.42
CA ALA A 466 34.86 -1.36 19.99
C ALA A 466 33.59 -1.28 19.14
N LEU A 467 32.48 -1.88 19.60
CA LEU A 467 31.19 -1.79 18.93
C LEU A 467 30.67 -0.35 18.86
N HIS A 468 30.80 0.43 19.93
CA HIS A 468 30.37 1.84 19.91
C HIS A 468 31.16 2.64 18.87
N GLN A 469 32.49 2.46 18.81
CA GLN A 469 33.33 3.15 17.83
C GLN A 469 32.98 2.76 16.39
N LEU A 470 32.71 1.48 16.14
CA LEU A 470 32.26 0.98 14.84
C LEU A 470 30.92 1.63 14.42
N LEU A 471 29.93 1.61 15.32
CA LEU A 471 28.61 2.17 15.05
C LEU A 471 28.66 3.70 14.89
N GLU A 472 29.53 4.41 15.61
CA GLU A 472 29.72 5.85 15.47
C GLU A 472 30.21 6.22 14.05
N GLN A 473 31.07 5.39 13.46
CA GLN A 473 31.57 5.58 12.08
C GLN A 473 30.52 5.26 11.02
N ARG A 474 29.67 4.25 11.26
CA ARG A 474 28.65 3.82 10.30
C ARG A 474 27.40 4.68 10.33
N ILE A 475 26.91 5.03 11.52
CA ILE A 475 25.62 5.71 11.66
C ILE A 475 25.77 7.18 11.28
N PRO A 476 25.16 7.60 10.16
CA PRO A 476 25.40 8.92 9.59
C PRO A 476 24.96 10.04 10.53
N THR A 477 25.59 11.19 10.38
CA THR A 477 25.11 12.46 10.94
C THR A 477 24.40 13.26 9.85
N VAL A 478 23.39 14.05 10.23
CA VAL A 478 22.61 14.85 9.28
C VAL A 478 22.86 16.34 9.53
N SER A 479 23.19 17.08 8.47
CA SER A 479 23.37 18.54 8.54
C SER A 479 22.03 19.26 8.71
N LYS A 480 22.08 20.42 9.37
CA LYS A 480 20.92 21.33 9.49
C LYS A 480 20.66 22.14 8.22
N ALA A 481 21.65 22.25 7.33
CA ALA A 481 21.51 22.92 6.05
C ALA A 481 20.64 22.07 5.10
N PRO A 482 19.73 22.68 4.33
CA PRO A 482 19.10 21.98 3.22
C PRO A 482 20.14 21.72 2.12
N ASP A 483 20.12 20.51 1.56
CA ASP A 483 20.83 20.16 0.33
C ASP A 483 20.18 20.81 -0.90
#